data_AF-A0A446BPL0-F1
#
_entry.id   AF-A0A446BPL0-F1
#
_cell.length_a   1.000
_cell.length_b   1.000
_cell.length_c   1.000
_cell.angle_alpha   90.00
_cell.angle_beta   90.00
_cell.angle_gamma   90.00
#
_symmetry.space_group_name_H-M   'P 1'
#
loop_
_entity.id
_entity.type
_entity.pdbx_description
1 polymer ?
#
loop_
_entity_poly.entity_id
_entity_poly.type
_entity_poly.pdbx_seq_one_letter_code
_entity_poly.pdbx_strand_id
1 'polypeptide(L)'
;MLAFPFPLLTLATAAVAADPTPPKLTYLYSANVTFGDTVSKIVTGMDWGLTSAGGIFSPDALYTLQTDDNATVLVFERGHAPDVQVLFETASDKYAWLNRAVAYASGAPTADGIALDVWQVSLVFVSL
;
A
#
# COMPACT_ATOMS: atom_id res chain seq x y z
N MET A 1 64.66 -23.51 25.15
CA MET A 1 63.19 -23.39 25.01
C MET A 1 62.91 -22.00 24.46
N LEU A 2 62.74 -21.88 23.14
CA LEU A 2 62.50 -20.59 22.45
C LEU A 2 61.03 -20.55 22.04
N ALA A 3 60.25 -19.63 22.62
CA ALA A 3 58.84 -19.44 22.30
C ALA A 3 58.71 -18.49 21.10
N PHE A 4 58.14 -19.00 20.00
CA PHE A 4 57.67 -18.17 18.89
C PHE A 4 56.24 -17.70 19.17
N PRO A 5 55.92 -16.40 19.20
CA PRO A 5 54.53 -15.97 19.15
C PRO A 5 54.09 -15.88 17.69
N PHE A 6 53.20 -16.78 17.26
CA PHE A 6 52.39 -16.57 16.07
C PHE A 6 51.30 -15.54 16.38
N PRO A 7 51.17 -14.41 15.66
CA PRO A 7 49.96 -13.63 15.73
C PRO A 7 48.87 -14.34 14.90
N LEU A 8 47.78 -14.73 15.56
CA LEU A 8 46.56 -15.18 14.92
C LEU A 8 45.90 -13.98 14.23
N LEU A 9 46.00 -13.92 12.90
CA LEU A 9 45.33 -12.90 12.10
C LEU A 9 43.86 -13.33 11.88
N THR A 10 42.94 -12.84 12.70
CA THR A 10 41.50 -12.99 12.46
C THR A 10 41.03 -11.93 11.45
N LEU A 11 40.95 -12.30 10.17
CA LEU A 11 40.14 -11.54 9.21
C LEU A 11 38.66 -11.90 9.44
N ALA A 12 37.94 -11.04 10.17
CA ALA A 12 36.50 -10.99 10.04
C ALA A 12 36.16 -10.20 8.77
N THR A 13 35.93 -10.89 7.66
CA THR A 13 35.26 -10.28 6.50
C THR A 13 33.82 -10.00 6.88
N ALA A 14 33.53 -8.77 7.30
CA ALA A 14 32.17 -8.26 7.28
C ALA A 14 31.73 -8.21 5.81
N ALA A 15 30.89 -9.15 5.39
CA ALA A 15 30.14 -8.98 4.17
C ALA A 15 29.25 -7.75 4.38
N VAL A 16 29.63 -6.62 3.77
CA VAL A 16 28.73 -5.48 3.65
C VAL A 16 27.58 -5.97 2.78
N ALA A 17 26.45 -6.30 3.40
CA ALA A 17 25.23 -6.58 2.66
C ALA A 17 24.95 -5.36 1.79
N ALA A 18 24.73 -5.57 0.49
CA ALA A 18 24.40 -4.48 -0.41
C ALA A 18 23.18 -3.72 0.12
N ASP A 19 23.18 -2.40 -0.03
CA ASP A 19 22.03 -1.58 0.36
C ASP A 19 20.77 -2.09 -0.36
N PRO A 20 19.67 -2.32 0.36
CA PRO A 20 18.44 -2.79 -0.25
C PRO A 20 17.94 -1.74 -1.24
N THR A 21 17.63 -2.16 -2.47
CA THR A 21 17.01 -1.27 -3.45
C THR A 21 15.53 -1.10 -3.11
N PRO A 22 15.05 0.13 -2.84
CA PRO A 22 13.64 0.35 -2.51
C PRO A 22 12.74 0.10 -3.73
N PRO A 23 11.46 -0.26 -3.52
CA PRO A 23 10.49 -0.33 -4.61
C PRO A 23 10.25 1.05 -5.24
N LYS A 24 9.87 1.07 -6.52
CA LYS A 24 9.43 2.29 -7.19
C LYS A 24 7.94 2.50 -6.94
N LEU A 25 7.51 3.75 -6.81
CA LEU A 25 6.10 4.12 -6.73
C LEU A 25 5.61 4.62 -8.09
N THR A 26 4.53 4.01 -8.59
CA THR A 26 3.83 4.46 -9.80
C THR A 26 2.47 5.00 -9.40
N TYR A 27 2.16 6.27 -9.69
CA TYR A 27 0.85 6.85 -9.39
C TYR A 27 -0.26 6.08 -10.14
N LEU A 28 -1.35 5.77 -9.44
CA LEU A 28 -2.51 5.09 -10.01
C LEU A 28 -3.67 6.05 -10.21
N TYR A 29 -4.22 6.57 -9.11
CA TYR A 29 -5.39 7.43 -9.12
C TYR A 29 -5.45 8.27 -7.84
N SER A 30 -6.23 9.34 -7.91
CA SER A 30 -6.68 10.11 -6.75
C SER A 30 -8.16 9.80 -6.51
N ALA A 31 -8.56 9.57 -5.27
CA ALA A 31 -9.95 9.42 -4.89
C ALA A 31 -10.37 10.54 -3.94
N ASN A 32 -11.55 11.11 -4.19
CA ASN A 32 -12.25 11.90 -3.19
C ASN A 32 -13.36 11.01 -2.62
N VAL A 33 -13.10 10.45 -1.44
CA VAL A 33 -14.03 9.60 -0.71
C VAL A 33 -15.06 10.51 -0.04
N THR A 34 -16.03 10.97 -0.84
CA THR A 34 -17.20 11.72 -0.39
C THR A 34 -18.44 10.85 -0.48
N PHE A 35 -19.41 11.05 0.41
CA PHE A 35 -20.78 10.60 0.16
C PHE A 35 -21.40 11.54 -0.90
N GLY A 36 -21.12 11.33 -2.19
CA GLY A 36 -21.55 12.23 -3.27
C GLY A 36 -20.99 11.86 -4.65
N ASP A 37 -21.53 12.47 -5.70
CA ASP A 37 -21.24 12.10 -7.10
C ASP A 37 -19.83 12.56 -7.56
N THR A 38 -18.99 11.62 -8.01
CA THR A 38 -17.68 11.90 -8.65
C THR A 38 -17.36 10.93 -9.80
N VAL A 39 -16.32 11.29 -10.57
CA VAL A 39 -15.90 10.83 -11.94
C VAL A 39 -15.54 9.32 -12.06
N SER A 40 -15.42 8.63 -10.93
CA SER A 40 -15.63 7.19 -10.79
C SER A 40 -16.28 7.04 -9.42
N LYS A 41 -17.43 6.38 -9.37
CA LYS A 41 -18.30 6.48 -8.21
C LYS A 41 -17.88 5.45 -7.17
N ILE A 42 -17.55 5.91 -5.96
CA ILE A 42 -17.63 5.02 -4.81
C ILE A 42 -19.11 4.70 -4.62
N VAL A 43 -19.49 3.45 -4.93
CA VAL A 43 -20.89 3.04 -4.95
C VAL A 43 -21.39 2.76 -3.54
N THR A 44 -20.56 2.09 -2.73
CA THR A 44 -20.83 1.81 -1.32
C THR A 44 -19.52 1.50 -0.60
N GLY A 45 -19.50 1.63 0.72
CA GLY A 45 -18.34 1.30 1.53
C GLY A 45 -18.61 1.39 3.03
N MET A 46 -17.67 0.85 3.79
CA MET A 46 -17.61 0.97 5.24
C MET A 46 -16.16 1.16 5.65
N ASP A 47 -15.94 2.08 6.59
CA ASP A 47 -14.67 2.25 7.28
C ASP A 47 -14.91 2.02 8.76
N TRP A 48 -14.24 1.01 9.32
CA TRP A 48 -14.17 0.81 10.75
C TRP A 48 -12.74 1.05 11.22
N GLY A 49 -12.54 1.43 12.47
CA GLY A 49 -11.19 1.63 12.95
C GLY A 49 -11.14 1.91 14.43
N LEU A 50 -9.93 1.85 14.97
CA LEU A 50 -9.66 2.16 16.36
C LEU A 50 -8.69 3.33 16.45
N THR A 51 -9.03 4.31 17.29
CA THR A 51 -8.10 5.35 17.69
C THR A 51 -7.37 4.92 18.94
N SER A 52 -6.04 4.83 18.85
CA SER A 52 -5.19 4.57 20.01
C SER A 52 -5.25 5.71 21.02
N ALA A 53 -4.81 5.47 22.26
CA ALA A 53 -4.70 6.52 23.27
C ALA A 53 -3.76 7.67 22.86
N GLY A 54 -2.80 7.41 21.96
CA GLY A 54 -1.92 8.42 21.38
C GLY A 54 -2.53 9.22 20.23
N GLY A 55 -3.81 9.01 19.90
CA GLY A 55 -4.51 9.73 18.83
C GLY A 55 -4.31 9.16 17.42
N ILE A 56 -3.54 8.07 17.26
CA ILE A 56 -3.35 7.43 15.95
C ILE A 56 -4.62 6.63 15.62
N PHE A 57 -5.31 7.00 14.54
CA PHE A 57 -6.45 6.27 13.99
C PHE A 57 -5.96 5.17 13.04
N SER A 58 -6.44 3.95 13.23
CA SER A 58 -6.11 2.80 12.39
C SER A 58 -7.36 2.32 11.65
N PRO A 59 -7.57 2.77 10.39
CA PRO A 59 -8.71 2.34 9.59
C PRO A 59 -8.52 0.93 9.02
N ASP A 60 -9.63 0.26 8.81
CA ASP A 60 -9.83 -0.89 7.94
C ASP A 60 -11.05 -0.57 7.08
N ALA A 61 -10.84 -0.10 5.85
CA ALA A 61 -11.91 0.29 4.95
C ALA A 61 -12.13 -0.73 3.84
N LEU A 62 -13.38 -0.86 3.43
CA LEU A 62 -13.79 -1.62 2.26
C LEU A 62 -14.82 -0.83 1.49
N TYR A 63 -14.62 -0.68 0.18
CA TYR A 63 -15.58 0.02 -0.67
C TYR A 63 -15.49 -0.45 -2.12
N THR A 64 -16.55 -0.18 -2.89
CA THR A 64 -16.58 -0.49 -4.32
C THR A 64 -16.43 0.78 -5.15
N LEU A 65 -15.48 0.74 -6.08
CA LEU A 65 -15.35 1.71 -7.15
C LEU A 65 -16.08 1.19 -8.39
N GLN A 66 -16.83 2.08 -9.03
CA GLN A 66 -17.33 1.87 -10.39
C GLN A 66 -16.60 2.81 -11.33
N THR A 67 -15.92 2.23 -12.32
CA THR A 67 -15.23 2.98 -13.38
C THR A 67 -16.24 3.62 -14.33
N ASP A 68 -15.77 4.57 -15.14
CA ASP A 68 -16.55 5.23 -16.19
C ASP A 68 -17.07 4.24 -17.26
N ASP A 69 -16.34 3.17 -17.52
CA ASP A 69 -16.74 2.05 -18.37
C ASP A 69 -17.48 0.93 -17.63
N ASN A 70 -18.03 1.23 -16.44
CA ASN A 70 -18.96 0.39 -15.68
C ASN A 70 -18.36 -0.93 -15.15
N ALA A 71 -17.03 -1.02 -15.05
CA ALA A 71 -16.38 -2.10 -14.33
C ALA A 71 -16.42 -1.83 -12.82
N THR A 72 -16.64 -2.88 -12.03
CA THR A 72 -16.62 -2.81 -10.57
C THR A 72 -15.28 -3.30 -10.05
N VAL A 73 -14.70 -2.53 -9.14
CA VAL A 73 -13.48 -2.87 -8.39
C VAL A 73 -13.78 -2.76 -6.90
N LEU A 74 -13.61 -3.85 -6.17
CA LEU A 74 -13.61 -3.85 -4.72
C LEU A 74 -12.24 -3.40 -4.22
N VAL A 75 -12.22 -2.48 -3.26
CA VAL A 75 -11.01 -1.91 -2.67
C VAL A 75 -10.98 -2.23 -1.18
N PHE A 76 -9.80 -2.65 -0.71
CA PHE A 76 -9.50 -2.88 0.70
C PHE A 76 -8.39 -1.94 1.12
N GLU A 77 -8.60 -1.21 2.22
CA GLU A 77 -7.60 -0.32 2.79
C GLU A 77 -7.33 -0.66 4.25
N ARG A 78 -6.07 -0.64 4.66
CA ARG A 78 -5.69 -0.83 6.07
C ARG A 78 -4.42 -0.05 6.40
N GLY A 79 -4.38 0.58 7.57
CA GLY A 79 -3.13 1.20 8.01
C GLY A 79 -3.25 2.06 9.26
N HIS A 80 -2.42 3.09 9.30
CA HIS A 80 -2.42 4.12 10.33
C HIS A 80 -2.54 5.46 9.63
N ALA A 81 -3.68 6.13 9.81
CA ALA A 81 -3.94 7.40 9.15
C ALA A 81 -2.79 8.40 9.39
N PRO A 82 -2.34 9.12 8.35
CA PRO A 82 -2.96 9.28 7.03
C PRO A 82 -2.65 8.19 5.99
N ASP A 83 -1.93 7.14 6.36
CA ASP A 83 -1.28 6.22 5.42
C ASP A 83 -1.86 4.80 5.49
N VAL A 84 -2.22 4.24 4.33
CA VAL A 84 -2.85 2.91 4.22
C VAL A 84 -2.26 2.08 3.09
N GLN A 85 -2.21 0.77 3.27
CA GLN A 85 -2.02 -0.17 2.17
C GLN A 85 -3.36 -0.35 1.43
N VAL A 86 -3.30 -0.58 0.12
CA VAL A 86 -4.48 -0.74 -0.73
C VAL A 86 -4.35 -2.01 -1.57
N LEU A 87 -5.41 -2.82 -1.57
CA LEU A 87 -5.56 -4.01 -2.41
C LEU A 87 -6.88 -3.94 -3.19
N PHE A 88 -6.94 -4.67 -4.31
CA PHE A 88 -8.05 -4.62 -5.25
C PHE A 88 -8.55 -6.01 -5.63
N GLU A 89 -9.86 -6.13 -5.85
CA GLU A 89 -10.49 -7.28 -6.49
C GLU A 89 -11.45 -6.86 -7.60
N THR A 90 -11.35 -7.47 -8.77
CA THR A 90 -12.25 -7.24 -9.90
C THR A 90 -12.35 -8.45 -10.83
N ALA A 91 -13.53 -8.65 -11.41
CA ALA A 91 -13.77 -9.64 -12.45
C ALA A 91 -13.59 -9.08 -13.88
N SER A 92 -13.24 -7.79 -14.03
CA SER A 92 -13.06 -7.18 -15.34
C SER A 92 -11.74 -7.61 -15.97
N ASP A 93 -11.79 -8.20 -17.18
CA ASP A 93 -10.58 -8.55 -17.94
C ASP A 93 -9.70 -7.34 -18.22
N LYS A 94 -10.31 -6.17 -18.50
CA LYS A 94 -9.60 -4.92 -18.77
C LYS A 94 -8.78 -4.45 -17.56
N TYR A 95 -9.28 -4.69 -16.35
CA TYR A 95 -8.66 -4.28 -15.10
C TYR A 95 -8.07 -5.46 -14.29
N ALA A 96 -7.94 -6.65 -14.88
CA ALA A 96 -7.47 -7.85 -14.20
C ALA A 96 -6.06 -7.71 -13.61
N TRP A 97 -5.28 -6.73 -14.07
CA TRP A 97 -3.98 -6.40 -13.51
C TRP A 97 -4.08 -5.86 -12.07
N LEU A 98 -5.19 -5.24 -11.67
CA LEU A 98 -5.43 -4.75 -10.31
C LEU A 98 -5.43 -5.87 -9.27
N ASN A 99 -5.90 -7.07 -9.63
CA ASN A 99 -5.86 -8.25 -8.77
C ASN A 99 -4.45 -8.68 -8.37
N ARG A 100 -3.42 -8.14 -9.05
CA ARG A 100 -2.00 -8.37 -8.76
C ARG A 100 -1.33 -7.14 -8.17
N ALA A 101 -1.98 -5.99 -8.11
CA ALA A 101 -1.37 -4.76 -7.64
C ALA A 101 -1.33 -4.72 -6.11
N VAL A 102 -0.18 -4.31 -5.58
CA VAL A 102 -0.05 -3.85 -4.18
C VAL A 102 0.15 -2.35 -4.25
N ALA A 103 -0.72 -1.60 -3.57
CA ALA A 103 -0.69 -0.15 -3.57
C ALA A 103 -0.57 0.41 -2.15
N TYR A 104 -0.21 1.68 -2.10
CA TYR A 104 -0.13 2.50 -0.92
C TYR A 104 -0.93 3.78 -1.20
N ALA A 105 -1.66 4.26 -0.21
CA ALA A 105 -2.33 5.54 -0.28
C ALA A 105 -1.98 6.41 0.91
N SER A 106 -1.98 7.71 0.66
CA SER A 106 -1.87 8.74 1.68
C SER A 106 -2.96 9.76 1.45
N GLY A 107 -3.56 10.25 2.52
CA GLY A 107 -4.70 11.14 2.40
C GLY A 107 -4.91 12.10 3.55
N ALA A 108 -5.86 12.99 3.36
CA ALA A 108 -6.26 13.97 4.36
C ALA A 108 -7.76 14.22 4.31
N PRO A 109 -8.36 14.60 5.46
CA PRO A 109 -9.73 15.12 5.46
C PRO A 109 -9.86 16.35 4.58
N THR A 110 -10.98 16.43 3.88
CA THR A 110 -11.43 17.62 3.15
C THR A 110 -12.73 18.14 3.78
N ALA A 111 -13.30 19.21 3.22
CA ALA A 111 -14.60 19.71 3.67
C ALA A 111 -15.73 18.68 3.50
N ASP A 112 -15.61 17.79 2.52
CA ASP A 112 -16.70 16.93 2.04
C ASP A 112 -16.44 15.43 2.22
N GLY A 113 -15.26 15.05 2.73
CA GLY A 113 -14.85 13.65 2.86
C GLY A 113 -13.36 13.47 3.12
N ILE A 114 -12.76 12.44 2.53
CA ILE A 114 -11.32 12.17 2.58
C ILE A 114 -10.75 12.18 1.16
N ALA A 115 -9.68 12.94 0.91
CA ALA A 115 -8.93 12.85 -0.33
C ALA A 115 -7.74 11.90 -0.15
N LEU A 116 -7.57 10.96 -1.09
CA LEU A 116 -6.48 9.99 -1.13
C LEU A 116 -5.76 10.09 -2.48
N ASP A 117 -4.44 10.08 -2.43
CA ASP A 117 -3.61 9.76 -3.59
C ASP A 117 -3.12 8.32 -3.45
N VAL A 118 -3.21 7.53 -4.53
CA VAL A 118 -2.90 6.10 -4.51
C VAL A 118 -1.77 5.80 -5.49
N TRP A 119 -0.75 5.10 -5.01
CA TRP A 119 0.41 4.67 -5.77
C TRP A 119 0.57 3.15 -5.74
N GLN A 120 0.80 2.55 -6.89
CA GLN A 120 1.24 1.17 -7.02
C GLN A 120 2.68 1.06 -6.53
N VAL A 121 2.90 0.15 -5.60
CA VAL A 121 4.22 -0.23 -5.08
C VAL A 121 4.80 -1.37 -5.90
N SER A 122 3.99 -2.38 -6.23
CA SER A 122 4.44 -3.56 -6.98
C SER A 122 3.30 -4.32 -7.65
N LEU A 123 3.68 -5.31 -8.46
CA LEU A 123 2.79 -6.38 -8.92
C LEU A 123 3.25 -7.70 -8.29
N VAL A 124 2.31 -8.46 -7.74
CA VAL A 124 2.54 -9.82 -7.25
C VAL A 124 2.28 -10.81 -8.38
N PHE A 125 3.30 -11.58 -8.72
CA PHE A 125 3.18 -12.70 -9.64
C PHE A 125 3.24 -13.97 -8.80
N VAL A 126 2.11 -14.63 -8.60
CA VAL A 126 2.11 -15.97 -8.01
C VAL A 126 2.28 -16.97 -9.16
N SER A 127 3.39 -17.71 -9.17
CA SER A 127 3.41 -19.04 -9.76
C SER A 127 3.05 -20.01 -8.64
N LEU A 128 1.81 -20.51 -8.62
CA LEU A 128 1.46 -21.67 -7.82
C LEU A 128 1.99 -22.93 -8.50
#